data_AF-A0A3A8GEC9-F1
#
_entry.id   AF-A0A3A8GEC9-F1
#
_cell.length_a   1.000
_cell.length_b   1.000
_cell.length_c   1.000
_cell.angle_alpha   90.00
_cell.angle_beta   90.00
_cell.angle_gamma   90.00
#
_symmetry.space_group_name_H-M   'P 1'
#
loop_
_entity.id
_entity.type
_entity.pdbx_description
1 polymer ?
#
loop_
_entity_poly.entity_id
_entity_poly.type
_entity_poly.pdbx_seq_one_letter_code
_entity_poly.pdbx_strand_id
1 'polypeptide(L)'
;MARRTPTPWSLTNGLLFGLAAGVLLALAQTALAVAAGEGPLVPVRMSAAMVLGPPAFTPQVSTAVAVAVGLGVHLVISAGWGVVYALLDAMLPLDGRGRWEFQAAVGMLFGIFVWLVDFQLLARGYFPWFLSVPQFLQIVWHAVFLGLPMALLFTAAERRRAPVPEPTP
;
A
#
# COMPACT_ATOMS: atom_id res chain seq x y z
N MET A 1 -30.25 9.34 -3.15
CA MET A 1 -29.10 8.48 -2.76
C MET A 1 -28.73 8.79 -1.32
N ALA A 2 -28.93 7.87 -0.38
CA ALA A 2 -28.51 8.09 1.01
C ALA A 2 -26.97 8.16 1.07
N ARG A 3 -26.42 9.26 1.61
CA ARG A 3 -24.97 9.37 1.87
C ARG A 3 -24.59 8.28 2.88
N ARG A 4 -23.70 7.38 2.48
CA ARG A 4 -23.12 6.36 3.37
C ARG A 4 -21.99 7.01 4.15
N THR A 5 -22.18 7.19 5.45
CA THR A 5 -21.11 7.65 6.35
C THR A 5 -20.13 6.50 6.59
N PRO A 6 -18.82 6.68 6.37
CA PRO A 6 -17.80 5.74 6.81
C PRO A 6 -17.97 5.52 8.32
N THR A 7 -18.03 4.26 8.76
CA THR A 7 -18.06 3.98 10.20
C THR A 7 -16.65 4.12 10.75
N PRO A 8 -16.45 4.59 12.00
CA PRO A 8 -15.13 4.68 12.62
C PRO A 8 -14.30 3.38 12.51
N TRP A 9 -14.99 2.24 12.55
CA TRP A 9 -14.40 0.92 12.32
C TRP A 9 -13.77 0.74 10.93
N SER A 10 -14.37 1.29 9.86
CA SER A 10 -13.82 1.11 8.50
C SER A 10 -12.52 1.89 8.33
N LEU A 11 -12.38 3.02 9.02
CA LEU A 11 -11.15 3.80 9.06
C LEU A 11 -10.05 3.07 9.84
N THR A 12 -10.38 2.47 10.99
CA THR A 12 -9.44 1.62 11.74
C THR A 12 -8.96 0.44 10.89
N ASN A 13 -9.86 -0.23 10.17
CA ASN A 13 -9.47 -1.29 9.24
C ASN A 13 -8.62 -0.76 8.09
N GLY A 14 -8.94 0.42 7.54
CA GLY A 14 -8.11 1.10 6.56
C GLY A 14 -6.68 1.27 7.04
N LEU A 15 -6.50 1.83 8.24
CA LEU A 15 -5.18 1.99 8.85
C LEU A 15 -4.45 0.64 8.98
N LEU A 16 -5.09 -0.36 9.59
CA LEU A 16 -4.46 -1.66 9.87
C LEU A 16 -4.16 -2.47 8.61
N PHE A 17 -5.08 -2.50 7.65
CA PHE A 17 -4.92 -3.24 6.40
C PHE A 17 -3.92 -2.54 5.48
N GLY A 18 -3.90 -1.20 5.47
CA GLY A 18 -2.88 -0.40 4.81
C GLY A 18 -1.48 -0.69 5.37
N LEU A 19 -1.33 -0.72 6.70
CA LEU A 19 -0.06 -1.10 7.35
C LEU A 19 0.37 -2.52 6.96
N ALA A 20 -0.54 -3.50 7.04
CA ALA A 20 -0.24 -4.90 6.72
C ALA A 20 0.20 -5.07 5.25
N ALA A 21 -0.54 -4.46 4.32
CA ALA A 21 -0.20 -4.48 2.90
C ALA A 21 1.08 -3.67 2.60
N GLY A 22 1.30 -2.57 3.31
CA GLY A 22 2.53 -1.77 3.22
C GLY A 22 3.77 -2.53 3.66
N VAL A 23 3.68 -3.31 4.74
CA VAL A 23 4.76 -4.21 5.17
C VAL A 23 5.01 -5.28 4.11
N LEU A 24 3.96 -5.88 3.55
CA LEU A 24 4.13 -6.86 2.48
C LEU A 24 4.84 -6.24 1.27
N LEU A 25 4.44 -5.05 0.84
CA LEU A 25 5.13 -4.31 -0.21
C LEU A 25 6.58 -4.01 0.15
N ALA A 26 6.89 -3.58 1.38
CA ALA A 26 8.26 -3.28 1.80
C ALA A 26 9.19 -4.51 1.75
N LEU A 27 8.71 -5.65 2.25
CA LEU A 27 9.42 -6.93 2.16
C LEU A 27 9.64 -7.32 0.71
N ALA A 28 8.61 -7.12 -0.10
CA ALA A 28 8.64 -7.39 -1.50
C ALA A 28 9.75 -6.52 -2.17
N GLN A 29 9.70 -5.20 -2.05
CA GLN A 29 10.71 -4.30 -2.63
C GLN A 29 12.14 -4.62 -2.19
N THR A 30 12.30 -5.06 -0.93
CA THR A 30 13.59 -5.52 -0.41
C THR A 30 14.08 -6.76 -1.15
N ALA A 31 13.20 -7.74 -1.38
CA ALA A 31 13.52 -8.92 -2.18
C ALA A 31 13.88 -8.54 -3.63
N LEU A 32 13.18 -7.57 -4.22
CA LEU A 32 13.51 -7.07 -5.56
C LEU A 32 14.90 -6.44 -5.61
N ALA A 33 15.22 -5.57 -4.65
CA ALA A 33 16.53 -4.91 -4.58
C ALA A 33 17.65 -5.95 -4.49
N VAL A 34 17.52 -6.94 -3.61
CA VAL A 34 18.50 -8.03 -3.48
C VAL A 34 18.60 -8.85 -4.77
N ALA A 35 17.46 -9.18 -5.41
CA ALA A 35 17.45 -9.90 -6.68
C ALA A 35 18.11 -9.11 -7.84
N ALA A 36 18.08 -7.78 -7.77
CA ALA A 36 18.74 -6.89 -8.72
C ALA A 36 20.25 -6.67 -8.41
N GLY A 37 20.79 -7.30 -7.36
CA GLY A 37 22.18 -7.14 -6.93
C GLY A 37 22.43 -5.88 -6.09
N GLU A 38 21.37 -5.19 -5.65
CA GLU A 38 21.46 -4.04 -4.77
C GLU A 38 21.45 -4.44 -3.29
N GLY A 39 21.76 -3.49 -2.41
CA GLY A 39 21.69 -3.70 -0.97
C GLY A 39 20.24 -3.79 -0.47
N PRO A 40 19.93 -4.64 0.53
CA PRO A 40 18.56 -4.81 1.05
C PRO A 40 17.99 -3.54 1.69
N LEU A 41 18.85 -2.59 2.07
CA LEU A 41 18.43 -1.33 2.68
C LEU A 41 18.15 -0.22 1.66
N VAL A 42 18.32 -0.46 0.36
CA VAL A 42 18.06 0.56 -0.67
C VAL A 42 16.63 1.09 -0.60
N PRO A 43 15.57 0.26 -0.60
CA PRO A 43 14.19 0.78 -0.53
C PRO A 43 13.94 1.61 0.73
N VAL A 44 14.47 1.18 1.87
CA VAL A 44 14.34 1.88 3.15
C VAL A 44 15.04 3.24 3.12
N ARG A 45 16.25 3.31 2.53
CA ARG A 45 16.97 4.58 2.35
C ARG A 45 16.25 5.52 1.38
N MET A 46 15.60 5.00 0.33
CA MET A 46 14.77 5.80 -0.57
C MET A 46 13.59 6.45 0.15
N SER A 47 12.90 5.71 1.02
CA SER A 47 11.83 6.27 1.87
C SER A 47 12.38 7.29 2.87
N ALA A 48 13.55 7.03 3.48
CA ALA A 48 14.18 7.96 4.41
C ALA A 48 14.57 9.29 3.72
N ALA A 49 15.02 9.21 2.47
CA ALA A 49 15.39 10.38 1.66
C ALA A 49 14.21 11.35 1.41
N MET A 50 12.95 10.91 1.55
CA MET A 50 11.79 11.81 1.45
C MET A 50 11.79 12.89 2.52
N VAL A 51 12.38 12.60 3.69
CA VAL A 51 12.49 13.54 4.82
C VAL A 51 13.91 14.07 4.95
N LEU A 52 14.91 13.20 4.82
CA LEU A 52 16.32 13.54 5.05
C LEU A 52 17.05 14.04 3.79
N GLY A 53 16.42 13.92 2.63
CA GLY A 53 17.03 14.24 1.34
C GLY A 53 18.12 13.24 0.89
N PRO A 54 18.89 13.61 -0.15
CA PRO A 54 19.97 12.79 -0.70
C PRO A 54 21.02 12.28 0.32
N PRO A 55 21.34 12.97 1.43
CA PRO A 55 22.25 12.44 2.46
C PRO A 55 21.84 11.07 3.03
N ALA A 56 20.55 10.69 2.94
CA ALA A 56 20.08 9.36 3.35
C ALA A 56 20.76 8.19 2.61
N PHE A 57 21.39 8.44 1.46
CA PHE A 57 22.14 7.44 0.68
C PHE A 57 23.62 7.34 1.05
N THR A 58 24.08 8.16 2.00
CA THR A 58 25.50 8.36 2.30
C THR A 58 25.83 7.97 3.75
N PRO A 59 27.12 7.75 4.09
CA PRO A 59 27.55 7.44 5.47
C PRO A 59 27.20 8.50 6.52
N GLN A 60 26.87 9.73 6.09
CA GLN A 60 26.47 10.85 6.94
C GLN A 60 25.19 10.52 7.72
N VAL A 61 24.28 9.73 7.14
CA VAL A 61 23.11 9.21 7.83
C VAL A 61 23.39 7.78 8.25
N SER A 62 23.47 7.55 9.56
CA SER A 62 23.68 6.23 10.13
C SER A 62 22.58 5.26 9.70
N THR A 63 22.91 3.98 9.58
CA THR A 63 21.94 2.95 9.19
C THR A 63 20.73 2.92 10.13
N ALA A 64 20.93 3.09 11.44
CA ALA A 64 19.84 3.11 12.42
C ALA A 64 18.84 4.26 12.14
N VAL A 65 19.33 5.45 11.84
CA VAL A 65 18.49 6.61 11.51
C VAL A 65 17.76 6.39 10.19
N ALA A 66 18.46 5.92 9.16
CA ALA A 66 17.84 5.62 7.87
C ALA A 66 16.73 4.58 7.99
N VAL A 67 16.94 3.53 8.79
CA VAL A 67 15.91 2.50 9.03
C VAL A 67 14.71 3.07 9.78
N ALA A 68 14.94 3.80 10.87
CA ALA A 68 13.86 4.38 11.66
C ALA A 68 12.99 5.35 10.84
N VAL A 69 13.62 6.31 10.15
CA VAL A 69 12.91 7.30 9.35
C VAL A 69 12.28 6.65 8.12
N GLY A 70 13.00 5.80 7.40
CA GLY A 70 12.52 5.18 6.17
C GLY A 70 11.32 4.26 6.40
N LEU A 71 11.38 3.40 7.43
CA LEU A 71 10.24 2.58 7.79
C LEU A 71 9.07 3.43 8.32
N GLY A 72 9.35 4.46 9.13
CA GLY A 72 8.32 5.37 9.62
C GLY A 72 7.54 6.05 8.48
N VAL A 73 8.25 6.62 7.51
CA VAL A 73 7.66 7.24 6.31
C VAL A 73 6.84 6.23 5.52
N HIS A 74 7.41 5.06 5.23
CA HIS A 74 6.73 4.02 4.45
C HIS A 74 5.44 3.55 5.11
N LEU A 75 5.47 3.31 6.42
CA LEU A 75 4.30 2.85 7.18
C LEU A 75 3.22 3.93 7.29
N VAL A 76 3.60 5.20 7.50
CA VAL A 76 2.64 6.33 7.55
C VAL A 76 1.93 6.49 6.20
N ILE A 77 2.67 6.45 5.10
CA ILE A 77 2.10 6.53 3.75
C ILE A 77 1.18 5.33 3.48
N SER A 78 1.62 4.11 3.81
CA SER A 78 0.83 2.89 3.64
C SER A 78 -0.47 2.92 4.44
N ALA A 79 -0.43 3.39 5.69
CA ALA A 79 -1.62 3.58 6.51
C ALA A 79 -2.58 4.61 5.90
N GLY A 80 -2.03 5.73 5.38
CA GLY A 80 -2.81 6.74 4.67
C GLY A 80 -3.52 6.17 3.45
N TRP A 81 -2.82 5.39 2.62
CA TRP A 81 -3.42 4.71 1.47
C TRP A 81 -4.50 3.70 1.86
N GLY A 82 -4.33 2.99 2.97
CA GLY A 82 -5.36 2.10 3.50
C GLY A 82 -6.61 2.83 3.96
N VAL A 83 -6.47 4.01 4.56
CA VAL A 83 -7.62 4.89 4.85
C VAL A 83 -8.32 5.33 3.57
N VAL A 84 -7.58 5.74 2.55
CA VAL A 84 -8.15 6.11 1.24
C VAL A 84 -8.89 4.92 0.62
N TYR A 85 -8.31 3.71 0.69
CA TYR A 85 -9.00 2.50 0.22
C TYR A 85 -10.28 2.23 1.01
N ALA A 86 -10.29 2.43 2.33
CA ALA A 86 -11.50 2.28 3.14
C ALA A 86 -12.63 3.22 2.70
N LEU A 87 -12.29 4.45 2.29
CA LEU A 87 -13.25 5.41 1.76
C LEU A 87 -13.77 4.97 0.38
N LEU A 88 -12.88 4.45 -0.48
CA LEU A 88 -13.28 3.87 -1.76
C LEU A 88 -14.20 2.66 -1.56
N ASP A 89 -13.83 1.72 -0.68
CA ASP A 89 -14.62 0.53 -0.34
C ASP A 89 -16.02 0.92 0.16
N ALA A 90 -16.12 1.96 0.98
CA ALA A 90 -17.40 2.49 1.46
C ALA A 90 -18.31 3.01 0.33
N MET A 91 -17.79 3.30 -0.85
CA MET A 91 -18.53 3.70 -2.04
C MET A 91 -18.89 2.52 -2.97
N LEU A 92 -18.27 1.34 -2.81
CA LEU A 92 -18.52 0.17 -3.65
C LEU A 92 -19.93 -0.42 -3.42
N PRO A 93 -20.51 -1.11 -4.43
CA PRO A 93 -21.75 -1.87 -4.28
C PRO A 93 -21.65 -2.94 -3.17
N LEU A 94 -22.72 -3.11 -2.37
CA LEU A 94 -22.69 -4.01 -1.20
C LEU A 94 -22.50 -5.48 -1.60
N ASP A 95 -23.16 -5.89 -2.68
CA ASP A 95 -23.04 -7.21 -3.30
C ASP A 95 -21.63 -7.47 -3.87
N GLY A 96 -20.87 -6.41 -4.19
CA GLY A 96 -19.49 -6.48 -4.62
C GLY A 96 -18.49 -6.71 -3.47
N ARG A 97 -18.73 -6.15 -2.28
CA ARG A 97 -17.71 -6.10 -1.21
C ARG A 97 -17.32 -7.46 -0.64
N GLY A 98 -18.23 -8.43 -0.65
CA GLY A 98 -17.96 -9.80 -0.22
C GLY A 98 -17.40 -10.70 -1.32
N ARG A 99 -17.37 -10.26 -2.59
CA ARG A 99 -16.90 -11.03 -3.73
C ARG A 99 -15.40 -10.78 -3.92
N TRP A 100 -14.60 -11.82 -3.68
CA TRP A 100 -13.15 -11.69 -3.65
C TRP A 100 -12.58 -11.32 -5.02
N GLU A 101 -13.18 -11.79 -6.10
CA GLU A 101 -12.76 -11.48 -7.48
C GLU A 101 -12.93 -9.99 -7.78
N PHE A 102 -14.09 -9.43 -7.39
CA PHE A 102 -14.40 -8.02 -7.59
C PHE A 102 -13.46 -7.14 -6.76
N GLN A 103 -13.29 -7.46 -5.48
CA GLN A 103 -12.39 -6.74 -4.60
C GLN A 103 -10.92 -6.87 -5.04
N ALA A 104 -10.49 -8.04 -5.49
CA ALA A 104 -9.14 -8.23 -6.02
C ALA A 104 -8.88 -7.30 -7.22
N ALA A 105 -9.83 -7.21 -8.16
CA ALA A 105 -9.71 -6.31 -9.30
C ALA A 105 -9.66 -4.83 -8.85
N VAL A 106 -10.56 -4.40 -7.95
CA VAL A 106 -10.57 -3.03 -7.40
C VAL A 106 -9.27 -2.73 -6.65
N GLY A 107 -8.81 -3.65 -5.82
CA GLY A 107 -7.55 -3.58 -5.08
C GLY A 107 -6.35 -3.42 -5.99
N MET A 108 -6.21 -4.26 -7.02
CA MET A 108 -5.11 -4.17 -7.98
C MET A 108 -5.13 -2.84 -8.74
N LEU A 109 -6.30 -2.40 -9.22
CA LEU A 109 -6.45 -1.09 -9.86
C LEU A 109 -6.10 0.05 -8.90
N PHE A 110 -6.48 -0.06 -7.63
CA PHE A 110 -6.09 0.90 -6.60
C PHE A 110 -4.57 0.90 -6.36
N GLY A 111 -3.93 -0.26 -6.32
CA GLY A 111 -2.47 -0.35 -6.23
C GLY A 111 -1.76 0.33 -7.41
N ILE A 112 -2.29 0.16 -8.63
CA ILE A 112 -1.80 0.89 -9.82
C ILE A 112 -2.02 2.40 -9.66
N PHE A 113 -3.16 2.82 -9.12
CA PHE A 113 -3.42 4.22 -8.81
C PHE A 113 -2.43 4.79 -7.78
N VAL A 114 -2.11 4.04 -6.72
CA VAL A 114 -1.07 4.43 -5.75
C VAL A 114 0.27 4.61 -6.46
N TRP A 115 0.68 3.67 -7.31
CA TRP A 115 1.90 3.82 -8.11
C TRP A 115 1.86 5.07 -9.01
N LEU A 116 0.73 5.38 -9.65
CA LEU A 116 0.58 6.58 -10.46
C LEU A 116 0.83 7.83 -9.64
N VAL A 117 0.26 7.92 -8.43
CA VAL A 117 0.46 9.07 -7.55
C VAL A 117 1.92 9.12 -7.07
N ASP A 118 2.45 8.04 -6.53
CA ASP A 118 3.77 8.01 -5.90
C ASP A 118 4.89 8.23 -6.92
N PHE A 119 4.84 7.57 -8.08
CA PHE A 119 5.92 7.64 -9.07
C PHE A 119 5.70 8.69 -10.15
N GLN A 120 4.47 8.84 -10.67
CA GLN A 120 4.24 9.76 -11.79
C GLN A 120 3.99 11.19 -11.33
N LEU A 121 3.43 11.40 -10.14
CA LEU A 121 3.23 12.74 -9.58
C LEU A 121 4.35 13.10 -8.59
N LEU A 122 4.51 12.33 -7.52
CA LEU A 122 5.40 12.70 -6.42
C LEU A 122 6.88 12.51 -6.78
N ALA A 123 7.27 11.36 -7.33
CA ALA A 123 8.68 11.13 -7.65
C ALA A 123 9.20 12.08 -8.75
N ARG A 124 8.43 12.28 -9.83
CA ARG A 124 8.81 13.23 -10.89
C ARG A 124 8.88 14.67 -10.41
N GLY A 125 8.03 15.08 -9.46
CA GLY A 125 8.00 16.44 -8.93
C GLY A 125 9.01 16.71 -7.82
N TYR A 126 9.21 15.76 -6.91
CA TYR A 126 9.85 16.01 -5.62
C TYR A 126 10.88 14.96 -5.21
N PHE A 127 10.71 13.69 -5.62
CA PHE A 127 11.53 12.57 -5.15
C PHE A 127 12.10 11.75 -6.31
N PRO A 128 12.94 12.34 -7.19
CA PRO A 128 13.32 11.73 -8.47
C PRO A 128 14.10 10.43 -8.35
N TRP A 129 14.71 10.13 -7.19
CA TRP A 129 15.40 8.85 -6.98
C TRP A 129 14.48 7.64 -7.09
N PHE A 130 13.16 7.76 -6.82
CA PHE A 130 12.23 6.66 -7.06
C PHE A 130 12.08 6.28 -8.55
N LEU A 131 12.59 7.10 -9.47
CA LEU A 131 12.56 6.79 -10.90
C LEU A 131 13.74 5.92 -11.35
N SER A 132 14.71 5.64 -10.47
CA SER A 132 15.88 4.81 -10.80
C SER A 132 15.57 3.31 -10.87
N VAL A 133 14.41 2.87 -10.38
CA VAL A 133 14.00 1.46 -10.37
C VAL A 133 13.10 1.14 -11.58
N PRO A 134 13.04 -0.15 -12.01
CA PRO A 134 12.20 -0.54 -13.14
C PRO A 134 10.71 -0.21 -12.93
N GLN A 135 10.21 0.81 -13.64
CA GLN A 135 8.89 1.38 -13.38
C GLN A 135 7.74 0.41 -13.66
N PHE A 136 7.84 -0.39 -14.73
CA PHE A 136 6.82 -1.41 -15.01
C PHE A 136 6.69 -2.42 -13.86
N LEU A 137 7.82 -2.82 -13.29
CA LEU A 137 7.82 -3.73 -12.16
C LEU A 137 7.22 -3.07 -10.92
N GLN A 138 7.49 -1.79 -10.69
CA GLN A 138 6.84 -1.03 -9.62
C GLN A 138 5.31 -1.03 -9.75
N ILE A 139 4.75 -0.87 -10.96
CA ILE A 139 3.30 -0.99 -11.20
C ILE A 139 2.78 -2.34 -10.70
N VAL A 140 3.42 -3.42 -11.13
CA VAL A 140 3.02 -4.79 -10.79
C VAL A 140 3.10 -5.01 -9.28
N TRP A 141 4.15 -4.53 -8.62
CA TRP A 141 4.36 -4.76 -7.19
C TRP A 141 3.36 -3.99 -6.34
N HIS A 142 3.02 -2.76 -6.72
CA HIS A 142 1.95 -2.03 -6.02
C HIS A 142 0.58 -2.69 -6.24
N ALA A 143 0.31 -3.21 -7.44
CA ALA A 143 -0.93 -3.94 -7.68
C ALA A 143 -1.02 -5.23 -6.83
N VAL A 144 0.05 -6.04 -6.81
CA VAL A 144 0.05 -7.40 -6.25
C VAL A 144 0.37 -7.44 -4.76
N PHE A 145 1.30 -6.62 -4.26
CA PHE A 145 1.77 -6.67 -2.87
C PHE A 145 1.21 -5.56 -1.98
N LEU A 146 0.54 -4.56 -2.56
CA LEU A 146 -0.19 -3.54 -1.79
C LEU A 146 -1.69 -3.62 -2.04
N GLY A 147 -2.12 -3.45 -3.29
CA GLY A 147 -3.53 -3.35 -3.66
C GLY A 147 -4.32 -4.63 -3.39
N LEU A 148 -3.88 -5.76 -3.94
CA LEU A 148 -4.51 -7.06 -3.77
C LEU A 148 -4.66 -7.49 -2.30
N PRO A 149 -3.60 -7.60 -1.48
CA PRO A 149 -3.72 -8.07 -0.09
C PRO A 149 -4.60 -7.15 0.75
N MET A 150 -4.52 -5.83 0.55
CA MET A 150 -5.38 -4.87 1.23
C MET A 150 -6.86 -5.13 0.90
N ALA A 151 -7.20 -5.29 -0.38
CA ALA A 151 -8.57 -5.57 -0.79
C ALA A 151 -9.09 -6.92 -0.30
N LEU A 152 -8.22 -7.95 -0.24
CA LEU A 152 -8.58 -9.25 0.32
C LEU A 152 -8.86 -9.17 1.82
N LEU A 153 -8.13 -8.33 2.58
CA LEU A 153 -8.42 -8.08 3.99
C LEU A 153 -9.78 -7.39 4.17
N PHE A 154 -10.12 -6.41 3.32
CA PHE A 154 -11.46 -5.80 3.31
C PHE A 154 -12.55 -6.81 2.98
N THR A 155 -12.33 -7.67 1.98
CA THR A 155 -13.25 -8.76 1.62
C THR A 155 -13.49 -9.69 2.80
N ALA A 156 -12.42 -10.11 3.47
CA ALA A 156 -12.49 -11.00 4.62
C ALA A 156 -13.24 -10.35 5.80
N ALA A 157 -13.02 -9.06 6.02
CA ALA A 157 -13.71 -8.30 7.06
C ALA A 157 -15.22 -8.16 6.77
N GLU A 158 -15.61 -7.96 5.51
CA GLU A 158 -17.01 -7.88 5.10
C GLU A 158 -17.73 -9.24 5.23
N ARG A 159 -17.07 -10.33 4.80
CA ARG A 159 -17.62 -11.69 4.95
C ARG A 159 -17.84 -12.11 6.40
N ARG A 160 -17.07 -11.55 7.34
CA ARG A 160 -17.29 -11.78 8.79
C ARG A 160 -18.49 -11.02 9.34
N ARG A 161 -18.98 -9.99 8.63
CA ARG A 161 -20.11 -9.14 9.04
C ARG A 161 -21.43 -9.58 8.46
N ALA A 162 -21.43 -10.02 7.21
CA ALA A 162 -22.59 -10.63 6.57
C ALA A 162 -22.62 -12.12 6.95
N PRO A 163 -23.63 -12.63 7.69
CA PRO A 163 -23.80 -14.06 7.85
C PRO A 163 -23.88 -14.69 6.46
N VAL A 164 -23.06 -15.71 6.20
CA VAL A 164 -23.24 -16.55 5.01
C VAL A 164 -24.65 -17.14 5.13
N PRO A 165 -25.55 -16.97 4.15
CA PRO A 165 -26.83 -17.67 4.16
C PRO A 165 -26.53 -19.17 4.23
N GLU A 166 -27.01 -19.86 5.26
CA GLU A 166 -26.99 -21.33 5.25
C GLU A 166 -27.71 -21.80 3.97
N PRO A 167 -27.17 -22.82 3.26
CA PRO A 167 -27.94 -23.45 2.21
C PRO A 167 -29.22 -24.01 2.86
N THR A 168 -30.38 -23.50 2.44
CA THR A 168 -31.66 -24.08 2.81
C THR A 168 -31.69 -25.55 2.36
N PRO A 169 -32.11 -26.48 3.24
CA PRO A 169 -32.13 -27.91 2.96
C PRO A 169 -33.07 -28.29 1.82
#